data_AF-A0A7S3I819-F1
#
_entry.id   AF-A0A7S3I819-F1
#
_cell.length_a   1.000
_cell.length_b   1.000
_cell.length_c   1.000
_cell.angle_alpha   90.00
_cell.angle_beta   90.00
_cell.angle_gamma   90.00
#
_symmetry.space_group_name_H-M   'P 1'
#
loop_
_entity.id
_entity.type
_entity.pdbx_description
1 polymer ?
#
loop_
_entity_poly.entity_id
_entity_poly.type
_entity_poly.pdbx_seq_one_letter_code
_entity_poly.pdbx_strand_id
1 'polypeptide(L)'
;MVEFFLDKTIQADRKIFDEVILREDADSIVFVYSSENVNYVQRKACFQYSLVVDTLSNEAQYGDMVGRLLKFYSYDAYQHGFPKGVPFGNSPPQDTRGTMVLSDEQ
;
A
#
# COMPACT_ATOMS: atom_id res chain seq x y z
N MET A 1 0.08 21.09 -14.51
CA MET A 1 -0.17 19.64 -14.60
C MET A 1 -0.38 19.16 -13.17
N VAL A 2 -1.53 18.60 -12.82
CA VAL A 2 -1.73 18.05 -11.47
C VAL A 2 -1.11 16.65 -11.49
N GLU A 3 0.09 16.51 -10.93
CA GLU A 3 0.69 15.19 -10.72
C GLU A 3 -0.16 14.43 -9.70
N PHE A 4 -0.65 13.26 -10.11
CA PHE A 4 -1.26 12.31 -9.19
C PHE A 4 -0.14 11.64 -8.41
N PHE A 5 -0.05 11.91 -7.10
CA PHE A 5 1.07 11.47 -6.26
C PHE A 5 1.22 9.93 -6.13
N LEU A 6 0.28 9.15 -6.66
CA LEU A 6 0.19 7.69 -6.55
C LEU A 6 -0.03 7.04 -7.94
N ASP A 7 0.32 7.72 -9.03
CA ASP A 7 0.12 7.26 -10.41
C ASP A 7 0.90 5.98 -10.76
N LYS A 8 1.94 5.65 -9.98
CA LYS A 8 2.72 4.42 -10.09
C LYS A 8 2.09 3.20 -9.41
N THR A 9 0.91 3.37 -8.81
CA THR A 9 0.25 2.33 -8.02
C THR A 9 -1.04 1.87 -8.69
N ILE A 10 -1.48 0.67 -8.37
CA ILE A 10 -2.81 0.18 -8.74
C ILE A 10 -3.81 0.75 -7.73
N GLN A 11 -4.76 1.57 -8.20
CA GLN A 11 -5.81 2.08 -7.34
C GLN A 11 -6.76 0.94 -6.95
N ALA A 12 -6.85 0.66 -5.66
CA ALA A 12 -7.69 -0.37 -5.08
C ALA A 12 -8.94 0.25 -4.46
N ASP A 13 -10.10 -0.31 -4.81
CA ASP A 13 -11.33 -0.14 -4.05
C ASP A 13 -11.47 -1.28 -3.03
N ARG A 14 -12.59 -1.30 -2.31
CA ARG A 14 -12.88 -2.34 -1.33
C ARG A 14 -12.95 -3.74 -1.95
N LYS A 15 -13.44 -3.88 -3.17
CA LYS A 15 -13.56 -5.17 -3.85
C LYS A 15 -12.18 -5.71 -4.21
N ILE A 16 -11.31 -4.88 -4.78
CA ILE A 16 -9.92 -5.23 -5.09
C ILE A 16 -9.19 -5.63 -3.80
N PHE A 17 -9.42 -4.90 -2.70
CA PHE A 17 -8.82 -5.26 -1.43
C PHE A 17 -9.25 -6.66 -0.95
N ASP A 18 -10.55 -6.91 -0.86
CA ASP A 18 -11.09 -8.15 -0.26
C ASP A 18 -10.92 -9.38 -1.16
N GLU A 19 -10.99 -9.21 -2.49
CA GLU A 19 -10.98 -10.31 -3.45
C GLU A 19 -9.62 -10.57 -4.10
N VAL A 20 -8.76 -9.55 -4.20
CA VAL A 20 -7.46 -9.66 -4.88
C VAL A 20 -6.32 -9.57 -3.87
N ILE A 21 -6.16 -8.43 -3.20
CA ILE A 21 -5.00 -8.15 -2.34
C ILE A 21 -4.84 -9.20 -1.25
N LEU A 22 -5.93 -9.58 -0.57
CA LEU A 22 -5.89 -10.56 0.52
C LEU A 22 -5.63 -12.01 0.07
N ARG A 23 -5.65 -12.29 -1.24
CA ARG A 23 -5.61 -13.65 -1.80
C ARG A 23 -4.52 -13.85 -2.85
N GLU A 24 -3.73 -12.81 -3.08
CA GLU A 24 -2.73 -12.79 -4.13
C GLU A 24 -1.46 -13.52 -3.70
N ASP A 25 -0.85 -14.26 -4.65
CA ASP A 25 0.39 -14.99 -4.42
C ASP A 25 1.64 -14.08 -4.39
N ALA A 26 1.49 -12.82 -4.84
CA ALA A 26 2.52 -11.79 -4.76
C ALA A 26 2.38 -10.96 -3.47
N ASP A 27 3.51 -10.49 -2.94
CA ASP A 27 3.52 -9.61 -1.78
C ASP A 27 2.86 -8.26 -2.15
N SER A 28 1.70 -8.02 -1.57
CA SER A 28 0.92 -6.81 -1.80
C SER A 28 1.30 -5.73 -0.78
N ILE A 29 1.83 -4.62 -1.26
CA ILE A 29 2.13 -3.44 -0.48
C ILE A 29 1.02 -2.42 -0.75
N VAL A 30 0.33 -1.99 0.29
CA VAL A 30 -0.85 -1.11 0.16
C VAL A 30 -0.61 0.19 0.91
N PHE A 31 -0.68 1.31 0.21
CA PHE A 31 -0.70 2.63 0.82
C PHE A 31 -2.14 3.06 1.09
N VAL A 32 -2.56 2.93 2.35
CA VAL A 32 -3.88 3.38 2.81
C VAL A 32 -3.82 4.87 3.17
N TYR A 33 -4.64 5.69 2.50
CA TYR A 33 -4.69 7.14 2.72
C TYR A 33 -6.14 7.63 2.81
N SER A 34 -6.31 8.93 3.07
CA SER A 34 -7.62 9.60 3.05
C SER A 34 -7.54 10.86 2.18
N SER A 35 -8.43 10.98 1.20
CA SER A 35 -8.57 12.20 0.39
C SER A 35 -9.33 13.33 1.09
N GLU A 36 -9.92 13.08 2.26
CA GLU A 36 -10.66 14.10 3.02
C GLU A 36 -9.76 15.28 3.43
N ASN A 37 -8.52 14.99 3.82
CA ASN A 37 -7.62 15.97 4.43
C ASN A 37 -6.20 15.88 3.86
N VAL A 38 -6.03 16.27 2.59
CA VAL A 38 -4.74 16.21 1.89
C VAL A 38 -3.80 17.33 2.33
N ASN A 39 -2.87 17.03 3.24
CA ASN A 39 -1.83 17.96 3.70
C ASN A 39 -0.46 17.71 3.04
N TYR A 40 0.49 18.62 3.25
CA TYR A 40 1.84 18.53 2.65
C TYR A 40 2.60 17.26 3.06
N VAL A 41 2.45 16.81 4.32
CA VAL A 41 3.13 15.61 4.82
C VAL A 41 2.61 14.36 4.12
N GLN A 42 1.29 14.25 3.93
CA GLN A 42 0.69 13.16 3.16
C GLN A 42 1.14 13.17 1.70
N ARG A 43 1.16 14.33 1.04
CA ARG A 43 1.67 14.45 -0.35
C ARG A 43 3.13 13.99 -0.45
N LYS A 44 3.96 14.34 0.53
CA LYS A 44 5.35 13.89 0.60
C LYS A 44 5.45 12.37 0.78
N ALA A 45 4.62 11.78 1.64
CA ALA A 45 4.57 10.34 1.82
C ALA A 45 4.13 9.60 0.54
N CYS A 46 3.09 10.10 -0.14
CA CYS A 46 2.65 9.55 -1.43
C CYS A 46 3.77 9.61 -2.48
N PHE A 47 4.47 10.74 -2.58
CA PHE A 47 5.61 10.88 -3.49
C PHE A 47 6.73 9.89 -3.18
N GLN A 48 7.09 9.74 -1.90
CA GLN A 48 8.11 8.77 -1.47
C GLN A 48 7.70 7.33 -1.78
N TYR A 49 6.42 7.00 -1.62
CA TYR A 49 5.89 5.69 -1.98
C TYR A 49 6.03 5.44 -3.49
N SER A 50 5.64 6.39 -4.33
CA SER A 50 5.81 6.28 -5.79
C SER A 50 7.28 6.15 -6.21
N LEU A 51 8.21 6.85 -5.55
CA LEU A 51 9.65 6.66 -5.79
C LEU A 51 10.14 5.25 -5.45
N VAL A 52 9.59 4.62 -4.42
CA VAL A 52 9.90 3.21 -4.10
C VAL A 52 9.42 2.30 -5.22
N VAL A 53 8.20 2.51 -5.74
CA VAL A 53 7.68 1.72 -6.86
C VAL A 53 8.57 1.87 -8.10
N ASP A 54 8.90 3.11 -8.50
CA ASP A 54 9.74 3.37 -9.67
C ASP A 54 11.13 2.75 -9.51
N THR A 55 11.72 2.83 -8.32
CA THR A 55 13.04 2.25 -8.02
C THR A 55 13.01 0.73 -8.19
N LEU A 56 12.02 0.06 -7.60
CA LEU A 56 11.90 -1.39 -7.64
C LEU A 56 11.42 -1.93 -8.98
N SER A 57 10.76 -1.10 -9.79
CA SER A 57 10.34 -1.43 -11.17
C SER A 57 11.50 -1.40 -12.17
N ASN A 58 12.71 -1.01 -11.76
CA ASN A 58 13.88 -1.03 -12.64
C ASN A 58 14.31 -2.47 -12.94
N GLU A 59 13.82 -3.03 -14.04
CA GLU A 59 14.10 -4.40 -14.47
C GLU A 59 15.59 -4.68 -14.67
N ALA A 60 16.39 -3.69 -15.08
CA ALA A 60 17.82 -3.87 -15.28
C ALA A 60 18.56 -4.15 -13.97
N GLN A 61 18.04 -3.66 -12.84
CA GLN A 61 18.64 -3.84 -11.52
C GLN A 61 17.95 -4.92 -10.68
N TYR A 62 16.62 -5.02 -10.77
CA TYR A 62 15.81 -5.87 -9.89
C TYR A 62 15.05 -6.98 -10.64
N GLY A 63 15.17 -7.06 -11.96
CA GLY A 63 14.42 -8.00 -12.80
C GLY A 63 12.91 -7.75 -12.77
N ASP A 64 12.14 -8.76 -13.13
CA ASP A 64 10.67 -8.75 -13.04
C ASP A 64 10.24 -8.99 -11.58
N MET A 65 10.51 -8.00 -10.72
CA MET A 65 10.15 -8.00 -9.31
C MET A 65 8.76 -7.39 -9.11
N VAL A 66 8.53 -6.20 -9.68
CA VAL A 66 7.22 -5.52 -9.63
C VAL A 66 6.31 -6.12 -10.69
N GLY A 67 5.17 -6.65 -10.29
CA GLY A 67 4.22 -7.37 -11.14
C GLY A 67 4.21 -8.87 -10.87
N ARG A 68 5.39 -9.49 -10.66
CA ARG A 68 5.53 -10.93 -10.36
C ARG A 68 5.64 -11.23 -8.86
N LEU A 69 6.50 -10.52 -8.14
CA LEU A 69 6.77 -10.78 -6.71
C LEU A 69 6.15 -9.71 -5.80
N LEU A 70 6.17 -8.45 -6.23
CA LEU A 70 5.63 -7.32 -5.49
C LEU A 70 4.51 -6.66 -6.29
N LYS A 71 3.44 -6.25 -5.61
CA LYS A 71 2.42 -5.37 -6.19
C LYS A 71 2.14 -4.18 -5.27
N PHE A 72 2.09 -3.00 -5.88
CA PHE A 72 1.91 -1.75 -5.17
C PHE A 72 0.52 -1.19 -5.42
N TYR A 73 -0.24 -1.05 -4.35
CA TYR A 73 -1.61 -0.54 -4.37
C TYR A 73 -1.72 0.77 -3.61
N SER A 74 -2.70 1.58 -3.99
CA SER A 74 -3.18 2.72 -3.22
C SER A 74 -4.66 2.55 -2.90
N TYR A 75 -5.04 2.88 -1.66
CA TYR A 75 -6.41 2.68 -1.18
C TYR A 75 -6.90 3.93 -0.43
N ASP A 76 -7.99 4.52 -0.92
CA ASP A 76 -8.60 5.69 -0.29
C ASP A 76 -9.68 5.28 0.72
N ALA A 77 -9.32 5.29 2.00
CA ALA A 77 -10.21 4.92 3.09
C ALA A 77 -11.34 5.93 3.32
N TYR A 78 -11.22 7.18 2.84
CA TYR A 78 -12.32 8.13 2.92
C TYR A 78 -13.45 7.76 1.95
N GLN A 79 -13.11 7.29 0.75
CA GLN A 79 -14.09 6.91 -0.26
C GLN A 79 -14.66 5.51 -0.05
N HIS A 80 -13.86 4.58 0.47
CA HIS A 80 -14.22 3.15 0.52
C HIS A 80 -14.42 2.60 1.93
N GLY A 81 -14.19 3.43 2.96
CA GLY A 81 -14.10 3.00 4.35
C GLY A 81 -12.78 2.28 4.63
N PHE A 82 -12.43 2.07 5.89
CA PHE A 82 -11.17 1.38 6.22
C PHE A 82 -11.24 -0.11 5.83
N PRO A 83 -10.14 -0.71 5.31
CA PRO A 83 -10.12 -2.14 5.00
C PRO A 83 -10.37 -3.00 6.24
N LYS A 84 -11.09 -4.10 6.08
CA LYS A 84 -11.41 -5.04 7.16
C LYS A 84 -10.39 -6.18 7.19
N GLY A 85 -10.21 -6.80 8.36
CA GLY A 85 -9.36 -7.98 8.51
C GLY A 85 -7.85 -7.71 8.59
N VAL A 86 -7.44 -6.43 8.55
CA VAL A 86 -6.07 -6.04 8.89
C VAL A 86 -6.05 -5.58 10.34
N PRO A 87 -5.29 -6.24 11.23
CA PRO A 87 -5.14 -5.80 12.61
C PRO A 87 -4.30 -4.51 12.62
N PHE A 88 -4.87 -3.40 13.10
CA PHE A 88 -4.16 -2.15 13.27
C PHE A 88 -3.80 -1.95 14.74
N GLY A 89 -2.50 -1.78 15.00
CA GLY A 89 -2.01 -1.33 16.31
C GLY A 89 -2.08 0.18 16.44
N ASN A 90 -2.21 0.68 17.68
CA ASN A 90 -2.12 2.11 18.00
C ASN A 90 -0.70 2.69 17.89
N SER A 91 0.25 1.93 17.37
CA SER A 91 1.67 2.29 17.29
C SER A 91 2.30 1.67 16.06
N PRO A 92 3.38 2.25 15.51
CA PRO A 92 4.13 1.63 14.42
C PRO A 92 4.47 0.17 14.77
N PRO A 93 4.51 -0.75 13.79
CA PRO A 93 4.93 -2.12 14.03
C PRO A 93 6.28 -2.11 14.75
N GLN A 94 6.33 -2.68 15.96
CA GLN A 94 7.61 -2.85 16.67
C GLN A 94 8.45 -3.97 16.05
N ASP A 95 7.82 -4.81 15.23
CA ASP A 95 8.49 -5.89 14.52
C ASP A 95 8.96 -5.45 13.13
N THR A 96 10.23 -5.08 13.05
CA THR A 96 10.93 -4.80 11.78
C THR A 96 11.42 -6.07 11.07
N ARG A 97 11.20 -7.26 11.63
CA ARG A 97 11.64 -8.55 11.09
C ARG A 97 10.55 -9.28 10.31
N GLY A 98 9.31 -8.76 10.30
CA GLY A 98 8.20 -9.28 9.49
C GLY A 98 7.53 -10.54 10.06
N THR A 99 7.71 -10.85 11.34
CA THR A 99 6.92 -11.88 12.01
C THR A 99 5.50 -11.33 12.24
N MET A 100 4.49 -11.93 11.61
CA MET A 100 3.10 -11.56 11.88
C MET A 100 2.86 -11.64 13.40
N VAL A 101 2.61 -10.50 14.03
CA VAL A 101 2.05 -10.48 15.38
C VAL A 101 0.63 -10.99 15.22
N LEU A 102 0.42 -12.26 15.56
CA LEU A 102 -0.91 -12.80 15.77
C LEU A 102 -1.54 -11.93 16.87
N SER A 103 -2.45 -11.03 16.48
CA SER A 103 -3.22 -10.30 17.48
C SER A 103 -4.21 -11.28 18.08
N ASP A 104 -4.01 -11.61 19.35
CA ASP A 104 -5.05 -12.26 20.14
C ASP A 104 -6.32 -11.37 20.09
N GLU A 105 -7.43 -12.01 19.74
CA GLU A 105 -8.82 -11.55 19.63
C GLU A 105 -9.18 -10.20 20.28
N GLN A 106 -9.87 -9.33 19.53
CA GLN A 106 -10.78 -8.30 20.05
C GLN A 106 -12.06 -8.21 19.21
#